data_AF-A0A0N5BZA1-F1
#
_entry.id   AF-A0A0N5BZA1-F1
#
_cell.length_a   1.000
_cell.length_b   1.000
_cell.length_c   1.000
_cell.angle_alpha   90.00
_cell.angle_beta   90.00
_cell.angle_gamma   90.00
#
_symmetry.space_group_name_H-M   'P 1'
#
loop_
_entity.id
_entity.type
_entity.pdbx_description
1 polymer ?
#
loop_
_entity_poly.entity_id
_entity_poly.type
_entity_poly.pdbx_seq_one_letter_code
_entity_poly.pdbx_strand_id
1 'polypeptide(L)'
;MDKRHEGKSDVPIDHLCNVKGKFKKFNYECSIENFSQRLEKTGERIESPTCVVGSNDEISVWCLYIYPHGSTESSKDFVSVYLTLVEPDRAKVKYYKLSILDDKEEEKHICMNKVVEFNNRGWGFTKFIKRDVLLNESNGLLVNDKLTILCEAEIIGVNCENNNNSETSVNCSKPQSNLSLDLGNLFNSQMFTDCCIKVGETTIKVHKGILATRSPGFHNI
;
A
#
# COMPACT_ATOMS: atom_id res chain seq x y z
N MET A 1 -55.44 42.18 -11.56
CA MET A 1 -55.19 40.88 -10.92
C MET A 1 -53.82 40.42 -11.38
N ASP A 2 -52.81 40.79 -10.59
CA ASP A 2 -51.44 40.30 -10.68
C ASP A 2 -51.40 38.81 -10.34
N LYS A 3 -50.56 38.04 -11.05
CA LYS A 3 -49.77 36.95 -10.48
C LYS A 3 -48.69 36.53 -11.49
N ARG A 4 -47.49 37.08 -11.27
CA ARG A 4 -46.21 36.57 -11.78
C ARG A 4 -46.05 35.14 -11.26
N HIS A 5 -45.65 34.21 -12.12
CA HIS A 5 -45.09 32.93 -11.69
C HIS A 5 -43.58 33.00 -11.89
N GLU A 6 -42.90 32.97 -10.74
CA GLU A 6 -41.46 32.95 -10.56
C GLU A 6 -40.83 31.70 -11.17
N GLY A 7 -39.60 31.87 -11.66
CA GLY A 7 -38.79 30.80 -12.21
C GLY A 7 -38.53 29.71 -11.19
N LYS A 8 -38.70 28.46 -11.62
CA LYS A 8 -38.04 27.33 -10.98
C LYS A 8 -36.59 27.36 -11.43
N SER A 9 -35.74 27.84 -10.53
CA SER A 9 -34.31 27.57 -10.57
C SER A 9 -34.10 26.06 -10.47
N ASP A 10 -33.53 25.46 -11.51
CA ASP A 10 -32.92 24.15 -11.44
C ASP A 10 -31.86 24.16 -10.33
N VAL A 11 -32.09 23.40 -9.26
CA VAL A 11 -31.05 23.07 -8.29
C VAL A 11 -30.31 21.87 -8.88
N PRO A 12 -29.03 22.00 -9.29
CA PRO A 12 -28.24 20.84 -9.61
C PRO A 12 -28.03 20.07 -8.31
N ILE A 13 -28.51 18.82 -8.30
CA ILE A 13 -28.27 17.85 -7.25
C ILE A 13 -26.75 17.62 -7.22
N ASP A 14 -26.08 18.22 -6.24
CA ASP A 14 -24.66 18.01 -5.99
C ASP A 14 -24.47 16.64 -5.31
N HIS A 15 -24.55 15.59 -6.13
CA HIS A 15 -24.12 14.24 -5.76
C HIS A 15 -22.64 14.05 -6.08
N LEU A 16 -21.79 15.03 -5.75
CA LEU A 16 -20.36 14.85 -5.79
C LEU A 16 -19.86 14.20 -4.49
N CYS A 17 -19.87 12.87 -4.52
CA CYS A 17 -18.77 12.04 -4.03
C CYS A 17 -18.34 12.23 -2.56
N ASN A 18 -19.00 11.55 -1.62
CA ASN A 18 -18.47 11.26 -0.28
C ASN A 18 -17.31 10.23 -0.29
N VAL A 19 -16.45 10.25 -1.32
CA VAL A 19 -15.30 9.34 -1.42
C VAL A 19 -14.13 9.94 -0.64
N LYS A 20 -14.04 9.61 0.65
CA LYS A 20 -12.87 9.92 1.47
C LYS A 20 -11.87 8.77 1.38
N GLY A 21 -10.81 8.94 0.61
CA GLY A 21 -9.65 8.04 0.64
C GLY A 21 -8.77 8.36 1.86
N LYS A 22 -8.43 7.35 2.67
CA LYS A 22 -7.46 7.49 3.77
C LYS A 22 -6.08 7.15 3.22
N PHE A 23 -5.20 8.13 3.15
CA PHE A 23 -3.79 7.95 2.77
C PHE A 23 -2.90 8.50 3.89
N LYS A 24 -1.75 7.86 4.10
CA LYS A 24 -0.75 8.31 5.09
C LYS A 24 0.50 8.74 4.36
N LYS A 25 0.87 10.01 4.51
CA LYS A 25 2.15 10.53 4.01
C LYS A 25 3.16 10.51 5.14
N PHE A 26 4.38 10.12 4.83
CA PHE A 26 5.50 10.25 5.76
C PHE A 26 6.75 10.70 5.02
N ASN A 27 7.57 11.45 5.76
CA ASN A 27 8.89 11.89 5.35
C ASN A 27 9.89 11.28 6.34
N TYR A 28 10.97 10.71 5.81
CA TYR A 28 12.01 10.06 6.59
C TYR A 28 13.37 10.51 6.08
N GLU A 29 14.14 11.16 6.93
CA GLU A 29 15.50 11.59 6.64
C GLU A 29 16.51 10.63 7.26
N CYS A 30 17.51 10.23 6.48
CA CYS A 30 18.63 9.42 6.93
C CYS A 30 19.95 10.08 6.53
N SER A 31 20.81 10.31 7.51
CA SER A 31 22.16 10.84 7.30
C SER A 31 23.22 9.76 7.53
N ILE A 32 24.23 9.72 6.67
CA ILE A 32 25.40 8.85 6.78
C ILE A 32 26.65 9.72 6.76
N GLU A 33 27.33 9.82 7.90
CA GLU A 33 28.59 10.56 8.02
C GLU A 33 29.77 9.82 7.41
N ASN A 34 30.83 10.55 7.05
CA ASN A 34 32.06 10.02 6.47
C ASN A 34 31.77 9.08 5.28
N PHE A 35 30.86 9.48 4.39
CA PHE A 35 30.33 8.60 3.34
C PHE A 35 31.41 8.18 2.35
N SER A 36 32.35 9.07 2.04
CA SER A 36 33.49 8.75 1.16
C SER A 36 34.38 7.63 1.69
N GLN A 37 34.40 7.40 3.01
CA GLN A 37 35.27 6.44 3.70
C GLN A 37 34.60 5.10 3.99
N ARG A 38 33.37 4.90 3.51
CA ARG A 38 32.60 3.66 3.72
C ARG A 38 33.32 2.45 3.13
N LEU A 39 33.35 1.34 3.88
CA LEU A 39 34.15 0.14 3.58
C LEU A 39 33.30 -1.02 3.04
N GLU A 40 31.98 -0.87 3.05
CA GLU A 40 31.00 -1.84 2.57
C GLU A 40 31.31 -2.20 1.12
N LYS A 41 31.51 -3.49 0.84
CA LYS A 41 31.76 -3.98 -0.52
C LYS A 41 30.49 -3.92 -1.37
N THR A 42 30.64 -4.11 -2.68
CA THR A 42 29.47 -4.28 -3.55
C THR A 42 28.58 -5.43 -3.05
N GLY A 43 27.28 -5.15 -2.88
CA GLY A 43 26.31 -6.05 -2.29
C GLY A 43 26.17 -5.96 -0.77
N GLU A 44 27.08 -5.28 -0.06
CA GLU A 44 26.95 -4.99 1.36
C GLU A 44 26.19 -3.67 1.56
N ARG A 45 25.37 -3.60 2.62
CA ARG A 45 24.48 -2.46 2.89
C ARG A 45 24.63 -1.92 4.29
N ILE A 46 24.24 -0.66 4.42
CA ILE A 46 23.94 0.03 5.66
C ILE A 46 22.42 0.05 5.80
N GLU A 47 21.93 -0.35 6.97
CA GLU A 47 20.52 -0.24 7.33
C GLU A 47 20.31 1.03 8.16
N SER A 48 19.39 1.88 7.73
CA SER A 48 19.02 3.06 8.51
C SER A 48 18.23 2.68 9.77
N PRO A 49 18.11 3.59 10.75
CA PRO A 49 17.10 3.46 11.79
C PRO A 49 15.69 3.24 11.23
N THR A 50 14.84 2.59 12.01
CA THR A 50 13.45 2.35 11.60
C THR A 50 12.56 3.56 11.85
N CYS A 51 11.66 3.84 10.91
CA CYS A 51 10.60 4.83 11.01
C CYS A 51 9.25 4.13 11.19
N VAL A 52 8.55 4.44 12.28
CA VAL A 52 7.20 3.93 12.55
C VAL A 52 6.18 4.91 11.99
N VAL A 53 5.31 4.44 11.10
CA VAL A 53 4.31 5.23 10.39
C VAL A 53 2.92 4.66 10.67
N GLY A 54 2.03 5.52 11.18
CA GLY A 54 0.64 5.17 11.46
C GLY A 54 0.31 5.09 12.95
N SER A 55 -0.86 4.55 13.24
CA SER A 55 -1.40 4.42 14.59
C SER A 55 -2.46 3.31 14.61
N ASN A 56 -2.71 2.74 15.80
CA ASN A 56 -3.65 1.63 16.02
C ASN A 56 -3.35 0.44 15.08
N ASP A 57 -4.37 -0.12 14.43
CA ASP A 57 -4.26 -1.33 13.60
C ASP A 57 -3.60 -1.10 12.21
N GLU A 58 -3.11 0.11 11.94
CA GLU A 58 -2.51 0.49 10.66
C GLU A 58 -1.09 1.06 10.87
N ILE A 59 -0.30 0.41 11.72
CA ILE A 59 1.11 0.72 11.96
C ILE A 59 1.96 -0.02 10.91
N SER A 60 2.97 0.67 10.40
CA SER A 60 4.00 0.11 9.53
C SER A 60 5.37 0.64 9.95
N VAL A 61 6.39 -0.19 9.83
CA VAL A 61 7.77 0.07 10.20
C VAL A 61 8.62 0.00 8.94
N TRP A 62 9.37 1.06 8.67
CA TRP A 62 10.13 1.24 7.44
C TRP A 62 11.59 1.55 7.75
N CYS A 63 12.50 1.22 6.83
CA CYS A 63 13.89 1.68 6.87
C CYS A 63 14.44 1.86 5.45
N LEU A 64 15.64 2.44 5.34
CA LEU A 64 16.39 2.52 4.11
C LEU A 64 17.54 1.51 4.12
N TYR A 65 17.69 0.79 3.01
CA TYR A 65 18.88 0.01 2.71
C TYR A 65 19.73 0.80 1.72
N ILE A 66 20.91 1.23 2.17
CA ILE A 66 21.87 1.99 1.37
C ILE A 66 23.06 1.08 1.07
N TYR A 67 23.39 0.93 -0.22
CA TYR A 67 24.57 0.19 -0.68
C TYR A 67 25.56 1.20 -1.25
N PRO A 68 26.60 1.61 -0.48
CA PRO A 68 27.54 2.62 -0.93
C PRO A 68 28.24 2.26 -2.25
N HIS A 69 28.57 0.98 -2.45
CA HIS A 69 29.26 0.46 -3.63
C HIS A 69 28.35 -0.42 -4.50
N GLY A 70 27.06 -0.08 -4.56
CA GLY A 70 26.07 -0.76 -5.38
C GLY A 70 25.56 -2.06 -4.78
N SER A 71 24.30 -2.40 -5.04
CA SER A 71 23.69 -3.66 -4.58
C SER A 71 24.07 -4.88 -5.40
N THR A 72 24.64 -4.70 -6.59
CA THR A 72 25.08 -5.78 -7.50
C THR A 72 26.34 -5.36 -8.24
N GLU A 73 27.07 -6.32 -8.83
CA GLU A 73 28.24 -6.03 -9.66
C GLU A 73 27.93 -5.07 -10.81
N SER A 74 26.72 -5.15 -11.39
CA SER A 74 26.28 -4.27 -12.48
C SER A 74 26.05 -2.81 -12.06
N SER A 75 26.00 -2.55 -10.76
CA SER A 75 25.78 -1.24 -10.15
C SER A 75 26.92 -0.79 -9.23
N LYS A 76 28.10 -1.44 -9.29
CA LYS A 76 29.23 -1.15 -8.38
C LYS A 76 29.73 0.30 -8.37
N ASP A 77 29.60 0.98 -9.51
CA ASP A 77 30.01 2.39 -9.66
C ASP A 77 28.90 3.37 -9.22
N PHE A 78 27.83 2.86 -8.63
CA PHE A 78 26.67 3.63 -8.18
C PHE A 78 26.41 3.39 -6.69
N VAL A 79 25.78 4.35 -6.04
CA VAL A 79 25.07 4.09 -4.78
C VAL A 79 23.70 3.51 -5.13
N SER A 80 23.28 2.47 -4.43
CA SER A 80 21.91 1.94 -4.52
C SER A 80 21.15 2.26 -3.24
N VAL A 81 19.89 2.65 -3.36
CA VAL A 81 19.04 2.99 -2.20
C VAL A 81 17.68 2.35 -2.36
N TYR A 82 17.21 1.68 -1.31
CA TYR A 82 15.90 1.02 -1.27
C TYR A 82 15.15 1.44 -0.02
N LEU A 83 13.87 1.78 -0.19
CA LEU A 83 12.91 1.83 0.90
C LEU A 83 12.44 0.41 1.19
N THR A 84 12.54 -0.02 2.44
CA THR A 84 12.21 -1.38 2.87
C THR A 84 11.13 -1.33 3.93
N LEU A 85 10.10 -2.15 3.72
CA LEU A 85 9.08 -2.42 4.73
C LEU A 85 9.61 -3.51 5.67
N VAL A 86 9.73 -3.19 6.95
CA VAL A 86 10.16 -4.11 8.01
C VAL A 86 8.95 -4.83 8.58
N GLU A 87 7.91 -4.07 8.92
CA GLU A 87 6.64 -4.61 9.39
C GLU A 87 5.48 -3.77 8.87
N PRO A 88 4.32 -4.36 8.55
CA PRO A 88 4.10 -5.79 8.44
C PRO A 88 4.66 -6.34 7.11
N ASP A 89 4.27 -7.54 6.69
CA ASP A 89 4.82 -8.16 5.47
C ASP A 89 4.47 -7.42 4.17
N ARG A 90 3.41 -6.61 4.18
CA ARG A 90 2.88 -5.94 2.98
C ARG A 90 2.30 -4.56 3.24
N ALA A 91 2.60 -3.65 2.33
CA ALA A 91 1.97 -2.34 2.25
C ALA A 91 1.79 -1.90 0.80
N LYS A 92 0.64 -1.29 0.48
CA LYS A 92 0.40 -0.62 -0.79
C LYS A 92 0.81 0.84 -0.67
N VAL A 93 1.76 1.24 -1.51
CA VAL A 93 2.29 2.61 -1.54
C VAL A 93 1.97 3.23 -2.89
N LYS A 94 1.34 4.41 -2.87
CA LYS A 94 0.95 5.17 -4.06
C LYS A 94 2.16 5.68 -4.82
N TYR A 95 3.14 6.20 -4.08
CA TYR A 95 4.42 6.62 -4.61
C TYR A 95 5.44 6.65 -3.47
N TYR A 96 6.70 6.51 -3.84
CA TYR A 96 7.81 6.92 -2.99
C TYR A 96 8.80 7.75 -3.81
N LYS A 97 9.44 8.69 -3.15
CA LYS A 97 10.45 9.61 -3.69
C LYS A 97 11.68 9.51 -2.81
N LEU A 98 12.84 9.39 -3.44
CA LEU A 98 14.15 9.45 -2.79
C LEU A 98 14.92 10.63 -3.39
N SER A 99 15.46 11.48 -2.54
CA SER A 99 16.27 12.65 -2.91
C SER A 99 17.47 12.79 -1.98
N ILE A 100 18.46 13.56 -2.40
CA ILE A 100 19.63 13.93 -1.61
C ILE A 100 19.44 15.39 -1.18
N LEU A 101 19.64 15.71 0.10
CA LEU A 101 19.60 17.09 0.57
C LEU A 101 20.97 17.74 0.46
N ASP A 102 21.02 18.98 -0.04
CA ASP A 102 22.22 19.80 -0.07
C ASP A 102 22.44 20.57 1.26
N ASP A 103 23.39 21.50 1.26
CA ASP A 103 23.76 22.33 2.43
C ASP A 103 22.65 23.30 2.87
N LYS A 104 21.64 23.52 2.02
CA LYS A 104 20.49 24.40 2.28
C LYS A 104 19.22 23.61 2.55
N GLU A 105 19.32 22.30 2.73
CA GLU A 105 18.18 21.38 2.86
C GLU A 105 17.29 21.35 1.61
N GLU A 106 17.82 21.76 0.45
CA GLU A 106 17.10 21.64 -0.83
C GLU A 106 17.26 20.24 -1.40
N GLU A 107 16.16 19.69 -1.93
CA GLU A 107 16.19 18.41 -2.60
C GLU A 107 16.95 18.49 -3.94
N LYS A 108 18.02 17.71 -4.04
CA LYS A 108 18.75 17.41 -5.27
C LYS A 108 18.61 15.93 -5.64
N HIS A 109 18.96 15.60 -6.87
CA HIS A 109 19.00 14.22 -7.37
C HIS A 109 17.75 13.39 -7.04
N ILE A 110 16.60 13.86 -7.53
CA ILE A 110 15.29 13.31 -7.17
C ILE A 110 14.95 12.11 -8.06
N CYS A 111 14.63 10.97 -7.44
CA CYS A 111 14.09 9.80 -8.12
C CYS A 111 12.73 9.42 -7.50
N MET A 112 11.72 9.14 -8.33
CA MET A 112 10.36 8.81 -7.86
C MET A 112 9.80 7.63 -8.65
N ASN A 113 9.13 6.72 -7.95
CA ASN A 113 8.35 5.65 -8.54
C ASN A 113 6.91 5.69 -8.04
N LYS A 114 5.98 5.29 -8.90
CA LYS A 114 4.55 5.21 -8.59
C LYS A 114 4.10 3.77 -8.45
N VAL A 115 3.15 3.57 -7.55
CA VAL A 115 2.32 2.39 -7.31
C VAL A 115 3.12 1.10 -7.20
N VAL A 116 3.41 0.75 -5.96
CA VAL A 116 4.24 -0.39 -5.64
C VAL A 116 3.65 -1.09 -4.43
N GLU A 117 3.45 -2.41 -4.55
CA GLU A 117 3.23 -3.26 -3.38
C GLU A 117 4.59 -3.56 -2.76
N PHE A 118 4.85 -2.96 -1.61
CA PHE A 118 6.03 -3.26 -0.82
C PHE A 118 5.82 -4.58 -0.11
N ASN A 119 6.86 -5.40 -0.18
CA ASN A 119 7.07 -6.55 0.68
C ASN A 119 8.44 -6.39 1.39
N ASN A 120 8.83 -7.38 2.16
CA ASN A 120 10.11 -7.42 2.87
C ASN A 120 11.37 -7.32 1.98
N ARG A 121 11.27 -7.40 0.64
CA ARG A 121 12.42 -7.20 -0.26
C ARG A 121 12.75 -5.72 -0.49
N GLY A 122 11.80 -4.82 -0.21
CA GLY A 122 11.94 -3.39 -0.46
C GLY A 122 11.90 -2.99 -1.94
N TRP A 123 11.80 -1.70 -2.19
CA TRP A 123 11.81 -1.09 -3.53
C TRP A 123 12.67 0.16 -3.55
N GLY A 124 13.37 0.38 -4.66
CA GLY A 124 14.43 1.37 -4.71
C GLY A 124 15.00 1.59 -6.09
N PHE A 125 16.18 2.19 -6.13
CA PHE A 125 16.92 2.47 -7.34
C PHE A 125 18.29 1.78 -7.25
N THR A 126 18.46 0.71 -8.02
CA THR A 126 19.73 -0.03 -8.12
C THR A 126 20.88 0.87 -8.59
N LYS A 127 20.58 1.85 -9.44
CA LYS A 127 21.53 2.88 -9.90
C LYS A 127 21.00 4.24 -9.49
N PHE A 128 20.91 4.51 -8.19
CA PHE A 128 20.36 5.76 -7.68
C PHE A 128 21.21 6.93 -8.17
N ILE A 129 22.49 7.00 -7.77
CA ILE A 129 23.44 8.03 -8.22
C ILE A 129 24.80 7.39 -8.53
N LYS A 130 25.50 7.88 -9.55
CA LYS A 130 26.89 7.45 -9.77
C LYS A 130 27.78 7.97 -8.65
N ARG A 131 28.74 7.16 -8.23
CA ARG A 131 29.66 7.51 -7.14
C ARG A 131 30.56 8.68 -7.49
N ASP A 132 31.06 8.76 -8.71
CA ASP A 132 31.90 9.89 -9.17
C ASP A 132 31.14 11.23 -9.13
N VAL A 133 29.86 11.22 -9.48
CA VAL A 133 28.97 12.39 -9.36
C VAL A 133 28.71 12.73 -7.90
N LEU A 134 28.43 11.75 -7.04
CA LEU A 134 28.16 11.99 -5.63
C LEU A 134 29.38 12.54 -4.88
N LEU A 135 30.56 11.96 -5.13
CA LEU A 135 31.81 12.29 -4.43
C LEU A 135 32.47 13.57 -4.94
N ASN A 136 32.04 14.09 -6.09
CA ASN A 136 32.56 15.35 -6.59
C ASN A 136 31.98 16.52 -5.78
N GLU A 137 32.84 17.15 -4.97
CA GLU A 137 32.52 18.28 -4.11
C GLU A 137 31.83 19.43 -4.85
N SER A 138 32.15 19.65 -6.14
CA SER A 138 31.52 20.72 -6.93
C SER A 138 30.02 20.54 -7.14
N ASN A 139 29.49 19.32 -6.93
CA ASN A 139 28.07 19.02 -7.06
C ASN A 139 27.28 19.31 -5.77
N GLY A 140 27.96 19.53 -4.63
CA GLY A 140 27.33 19.92 -3.37
C GLY A 140 26.39 18.86 -2.76
N LEU A 141 26.60 17.57 -3.08
CA LEU A 141 25.72 16.47 -2.66
C LEU A 141 26.17 15.78 -1.35
N LEU A 142 27.40 16.05 -0.89
CA LEU A 142 27.95 15.57 0.37
C LEU A 142 28.35 16.77 1.22
N VAL A 143 27.53 17.11 2.22
CA VAL A 143 27.78 18.27 3.10
C VAL A 143 28.68 17.80 4.24
N ASN A 144 29.94 18.26 4.28
CA ASN A 144 30.93 17.78 5.25
C ASN A 144 31.11 16.24 5.22
N ASP A 145 31.20 15.67 4.01
CA ASP A 145 31.24 14.21 3.77
C ASP A 145 30.06 13.43 4.37
N LYS A 146 28.93 14.11 4.58
CA LYS A 146 27.67 13.51 5.03
C LYS A 146 26.71 13.39 3.88
N LEU A 147 26.25 12.17 3.60
CA LEU A 147 25.15 11.92 2.68
C LEU A 147 23.84 11.99 3.45
N THR A 148 22.96 12.91 3.07
CA THR A 148 21.60 13.01 3.64
C THR A 148 20.59 12.61 2.57
N ILE A 149 19.85 11.52 2.82
CA ILE A 149 18.78 11.04 1.94
C ILE A 149 17.44 11.38 2.57
N LEU A 150 16.58 12.07 1.81
CA LEU A 150 15.18 12.27 2.15
C LEU A 150 14.33 11.25 1.39
N CYS A 151 13.49 10.55 2.14
CA CYS A 151 12.47 9.66 1.62
C CYS A 151 11.09 10.24 1.89
N GLU A 152 10.26 10.35 0.86
CA GLU A 152 8.84 10.71 1.00
C GLU A 152 7.97 9.62 0.39
N ALA A 153 6.94 9.17 1.11
CA ALA A 153 6.04 8.15 0.61
C ALA A 153 4.60 8.39 1.04
N GLU A 154 3.65 7.99 0.18
CA GLU A 154 2.21 8.01 0.45
C GLU A 154 1.69 6.56 0.48
N ILE A 155 1.39 6.07 1.67
CA ILE A 155 0.82 4.74 1.93
C ILE A 155 -0.70 4.79 1.71
N ILE A 156 -1.21 3.85 0.90
CA ILE A 156 -2.64 3.66 0.61
C ILE A 156 -3.23 2.59 1.53
N GLY A 157 -2.45 1.59 1.93
CA GLY A 157 -2.92 0.52 2.81
C GLY A 157 -1.79 -0.32 3.37
N VAL A 158 -2.03 -0.89 4.55
CA VAL A 158 -1.11 -1.76 5.30
C VAL A 158 -1.87 -3.06 5.59
N ASN A 159 -1.21 -4.23 5.58
CA ASN A 159 -1.90 -5.53 5.73
C ASN A 159 -3.03 -5.75 4.71
N CYS A 160 -2.82 -5.33 3.46
CA CYS A 160 -3.76 -5.67 2.41
C CYS A 160 -3.71 -7.19 2.19
N GLU A 161 -4.72 -7.92 2.66
CA GLU A 161 -4.93 -9.30 2.26
C GLU A 161 -4.92 -9.39 0.73
N ASN A 162 -4.38 -10.50 0.24
CA ASN A 162 -4.13 -10.78 -1.16
C ASN A 162 -5.46 -10.98 -1.92
N ASN A 163 -6.25 -9.92 -2.07
CA ASN A 163 -7.29 -9.86 -3.07
C ASN A 163 -6.57 -9.71 -4.41
N ASN A 164 -6.28 -10.86 -5.05
CA ASN A 164 -5.82 -10.96 -6.43
C ASN A 164 -6.85 -10.34 -7.39
N ASN A 165 -6.94 -9.02 -7.38
CA ASN A 165 -7.61 -8.22 -8.37
C ASN A 165 -6.58 -7.18 -8.80
N SER A 166 -5.85 -7.54 -9.85
CA SER A 166 -5.14 -6.60 -10.71
C SER A 166 -6.13 -5.51 -11.16
N GLU A 167 -6.03 -4.32 -10.58
CA GLU A 167 -6.71 -3.14 -11.11
C GLU A 167 -5.69 -2.33 -11.92
N THR A 168 -5.51 -2.78 -13.16
CA THR A 168 -5.36 -1.83 -14.26
C THR A 168 -6.68 -1.06 -14.34
N SER A 169 -6.57 0.25 -14.34
CA SER A 169 -7.65 1.23 -14.45
C SER A 169 -8.64 0.91 -15.56
N VAL A 170 -9.75 0.25 -15.22
CA VAL A 170 -11.05 0.38 -15.90
C VAL A 170 -12.10 0.28 -14.78
N ASN A 171 -12.90 1.34 -14.62
CA ASN A 171 -14.11 1.32 -13.80
C ASN A 171 -15.05 0.23 -14.36
N CYS A 172 -14.91 -0.98 -13.84
CA CYS A 172 -15.91 -2.02 -13.95
C CYS A 172 -16.30 -2.34 -12.53
N SER A 173 -17.44 -1.81 -12.08
CA SER A 173 -18.05 -2.20 -10.83
C SER A 173 -18.36 -3.69 -10.91
N LYS A 174 -17.41 -4.55 -10.52
CA LYS A 174 -17.67 -5.98 -10.36
C LYS A 174 -18.84 -6.09 -9.39
N PRO A 175 -19.99 -6.64 -9.78
CA PRO A 175 -21.09 -6.81 -8.85
C PRO A 175 -20.57 -7.68 -7.71
N GLN A 176 -20.63 -7.17 -6.48
CA GLN A 176 -20.37 -7.99 -5.31
C GLN A 176 -21.33 -9.18 -5.37
N SER A 177 -20.81 -10.38 -5.12
CA SER A 177 -21.62 -11.59 -5.13
C SER A 177 -22.65 -11.51 -4.00
N ASN A 178 -23.93 -11.42 -4.35
CA ASN A 178 -25.03 -11.48 -3.40
C ASN A 178 -25.39 -12.92 -2.99
N LEU A 179 -24.58 -13.92 -3.37
CA LEU A 179 -24.86 -15.34 -3.12
C LEU A 179 -25.20 -15.65 -1.66
N SER A 180 -24.51 -15.05 -0.68
CA SER A 180 -24.79 -15.28 0.74
C SER A 180 -26.16 -14.72 1.15
N LEU A 181 -26.50 -13.53 0.64
CA LEU A 181 -27.80 -12.90 0.85
C LEU A 181 -28.91 -13.70 0.17
N ASP A 182 -28.68 -14.17 -1.06
CA ASP A 182 -29.63 -14.96 -1.83
C ASP A 182 -29.90 -16.33 -1.17
N LEU A 183 -28.87 -17.00 -0.65
CA LEU A 183 -29.02 -18.23 0.14
C LEU A 183 -29.75 -17.99 1.47
N GLY A 184 -29.51 -16.85 2.13
CA GLY A 184 -30.25 -16.43 3.32
C GLY A 184 -31.73 -16.18 3.01
N ASN A 185 -32.02 -15.52 1.89
CA ASN A 185 -33.39 -15.28 1.42
C ASN A 185 -34.10 -16.59 1.05
N LEU A 186 -33.38 -17.55 0.46
CA LEU A 186 -33.91 -18.88 0.16
C LEU A 186 -34.33 -19.62 1.45
N PHE A 187 -33.55 -19.51 2.53
CA PHE A 187 -33.93 -20.05 3.84
C PHE A 187 -35.15 -19.33 4.42
N ASN A 188 -35.14 -17.99 4.44
CA ASN A 188 -36.21 -17.18 5.03
C ASN A 188 -37.56 -17.35 4.30
N SER A 189 -37.53 -17.43 2.96
CA SER A 189 -38.72 -17.63 2.13
C SER A 189 -39.27 -19.06 2.17
N GLN A 190 -38.49 -20.03 2.68
CA GLN A 190 -38.81 -21.46 2.70
C GLN A 190 -39.07 -22.08 1.31
N MET A 191 -38.70 -21.40 0.23
CA MET A 191 -38.87 -21.91 -1.13
C MET A 191 -37.98 -23.13 -1.37
N PHE A 192 -38.52 -24.17 -2.01
CA PHE A 192 -37.80 -25.40 -2.37
C PHE A 192 -37.16 -26.16 -1.21
N THR A 193 -37.68 -26.00 0.02
CA THR A 193 -37.27 -26.83 1.16
C THR A 193 -37.66 -28.29 0.91
N ASP A 194 -36.73 -29.19 1.18
CA ASP A 194 -36.81 -30.63 0.89
C ASP A 194 -36.60 -31.50 2.15
N CYS A 195 -36.38 -30.87 3.31
CA CYS A 195 -36.27 -31.52 4.61
C CYS A 195 -36.75 -30.61 5.74
N CYS A 196 -37.01 -31.20 6.90
CA CYS A 196 -37.34 -30.51 8.13
C CYS A 196 -36.47 -31.04 9.27
N ILE A 197 -35.88 -30.15 10.06
CA ILE A 197 -35.19 -30.50 11.30
C ILE A 197 -36.13 -30.21 12.46
N LYS A 198 -36.35 -31.21 13.30
CA LYS A 198 -37.12 -31.05 14.54
C LYS A 198 -36.18 -30.87 15.71
N VAL A 199 -36.32 -29.76 16.42
CA VAL A 199 -35.55 -29.43 17.63
C VAL A 199 -36.54 -29.18 18.76
N GLY A 200 -36.71 -30.18 19.63
CA GLY A 200 -37.77 -30.16 20.64
C GLY A 200 -39.16 -30.06 20.00
N GLU A 201 -39.90 -29.00 20.33
CA GLU A 201 -41.23 -28.70 19.76
C GLU A 201 -41.18 -27.88 18.47
N THR A 202 -40.02 -27.31 18.13
CA THR A 202 -39.87 -26.49 16.92
C THR A 202 -39.50 -27.33 15.72
N THR A 203 -40.11 -27.03 14.57
CA THR A 203 -39.77 -27.65 13.28
C THR A 203 -39.28 -26.57 12.32
N ILE A 204 -38.08 -26.76 11.77
CA ILE A 204 -37.41 -25.83 10.86
C ILE A 204 -37.32 -26.47 9.48
N LYS A 205 -37.89 -25.83 8.46
CA LYS A 205 -37.75 -26.28 7.07
C LYS A 205 -36.39 -25.84 6.52
N VAL A 206 -35.70 -26.74 5.83
CA VAL A 206 -34.31 -26.56 5.39
C VAL A 206 -34.08 -27.20 4.02
N HIS A 207 -32.91 -26.95 3.45
CA HIS A 207 -32.44 -27.52 2.19
C HIS A 207 -31.32 -28.54 2.45
N LYS A 208 -31.54 -29.81 2.14
CA LYS A 208 -30.58 -30.90 2.37
C LYS A 208 -29.24 -30.62 1.73
N GLY A 209 -29.25 -30.18 0.47
CA GLY A 209 -28.03 -29.85 -0.28
C GLY A 209 -27.18 -28.79 0.41
N ILE A 210 -27.80 -27.72 0.94
CA ILE A 210 -27.08 -26.65 1.63
C ILE A 210 -26.47 -27.17 2.93
N LEU A 211 -27.23 -27.93 3.72
CA LEU A 211 -26.75 -28.48 4.99
C LEU A 211 -25.62 -29.49 4.80
N ALA A 212 -25.79 -30.45 3.88
CA ALA A 212 -24.78 -31.45 3.57
C ALA A 212 -23.48 -30.78 3.10
N THR A 213 -23.55 -29.74 2.27
CA THR A 213 -22.34 -29.06 1.79
C THR A 213 -21.58 -28.35 2.94
N ARG A 214 -22.26 -27.93 4.01
CA ARG A 214 -21.69 -27.11 5.09
C ARG A 214 -21.39 -27.87 6.38
N SER A 215 -21.92 -29.08 6.54
CA SER A 215 -21.65 -29.90 7.72
C SER A 215 -21.70 -31.38 7.37
N PRO A 216 -20.60 -32.13 7.60
CA PRO A 216 -20.54 -33.57 7.36
C PRO A 216 -21.59 -34.39 8.12
N GLY A 217 -22.08 -33.87 9.25
CA GLY A 217 -23.15 -34.51 10.03
C GLY A 217 -24.47 -34.65 9.27
N PHE A 218 -24.65 -33.92 8.17
CA PHE A 218 -25.85 -33.95 7.33
C PHE A 218 -25.63 -34.63 5.96
N HIS A 219 -24.51 -35.33 5.74
CA HIS A 219 -24.31 -36.04 4.47
C HIS A 219 -25.28 -37.21 4.24
N ASN A 220 -25.87 -37.76 5.30
CA ASN A 220 -26.69 -38.97 5.27
C ASN A 220 -28.16 -38.74 5.63
N ILE A 221 -28.66 -37.49 5.55
CA ILE A 221 -30.06 -37.14 5.88
C ILE A 221 -30.97 -36.99 4.66
#